data_AF-A0A6B2GIY6-F1
#
_entry.id   AF-A0A6B2GIY6-F1
#
_cell.length_a   1.000
_cell.length_b   1.000
_cell.length_c   1.000
_cell.angle_alpha   90.00
_cell.angle_beta   90.00
_cell.angle_gamma   90.00
#
_symmetry.space_group_name_H-M   'P 1'
#
loop_
_entity.id
_entity.type
_entity.pdbx_description
1 polymer ?
#
loop_
_entity_poly.entity_id
_entity_poly.type
_entity_poly.pdbx_seq_one_letter_code
_entity_poly.pdbx_strand_id
1 'polypeptide(L)' 'AKKSFDAQKEAFRFEQEKFEEGQSTSFDFNQVKNRLVDAEANLYRGKFNFIFKTKLLEFYYGIPINID' A
#
# COMPACT_ATOMS: atom_id res chain seq x y z
N ALA A 1 -1.61 1.59 -7.55
CA ALA A 1 -1.15 1.29 -6.19
C ALA A 1 0.03 2.17 -5.78
N LYS A 2 1.21 2.08 -6.41
CA LYS A 2 2.41 2.85 -6.01
C LYS A 2 2.19 4.38 -5.95
N LYS A 3 1.65 4.99 -7.01
CA LYS A 3 1.29 6.43 -7.00
C LYS A 3 0.33 6.81 -5.87
N SER A 4 -0.62 5.94 -5.52
CA SER A 4 -1.54 6.18 -4.41
C SER A 4 -0.83 6.10 -3.06
N PHE A 5 0.08 5.15 -2.89
CA PHE A 5 0.91 5.04 -1.69
C PHE A 5 1.80 6.27 -1.51
N ASP A 6 2.48 6.71 -2.57
CA ASP A 6 3.34 7.89 -2.52
C ASP A 6 2.55 9.16 -2.15
N ALA A 7 1.35 9.32 -2.70
CA ALA A 7 0.46 10.43 -2.35
C ALA A 7 0.00 10.39 -0.89
N GLN A 8 -0.40 9.21 -0.38
CA GLN A 8 -0.82 9.09 1.02
C GLN A 8 0.34 9.23 2.01
N LYS A 9 1.55 8.84 1.61
CA LYS A 9 2.76 9.04 2.40
C LYS A 9 3.05 10.53 2.58
N GLU A 10 2.93 11.30 1.49
CA GLU A 10 3.12 12.74 1.53
C GLU A 10 2.01 13.44 2.34
N ALA A 11 0.75 13.02 2.16
CA ALA A 11 -0.36 13.52 2.97
C ALA A 11 -0.16 13.23 4.46
N PHE A 12 0.35 12.04 4.82
CA PHE A 12 0.67 11.69 6.19
C PHE A 12 1.80 12.56 6.76
N ARG A 13 2.85 12.84 5.96
CA ARG A 13 3.93 13.75 6.37
C ARG A 13 3.40 15.14 6.71
N PHE A 14 2.57 15.72 5.84
CA PHE A 14 1.96 17.02 6.10
C PHE A 14 1.03 17.02 7.31
N GLU A 15 0.25 15.95 7.50
CA GLU A 15 -0.65 15.85 8.64
C GLU A 15 0.10 15.67 9.96
N GLN A 16 1.24 14.97 9.93
CA GLN A 16 2.11 14.84 11.09
C GLN A 16 2.69 16.20 11.51
N GLU A 17 3.19 17.00 10.57
CA GLU A 17 3.69 18.36 10.85
C GLU A 17 2.60 19.23 11.49
N LYS A 18 1.38 19.21 10.92
CA LYS A 18 0.23 19.94 11.48
C LYS A 18 -0.15 19.46 12.87
N PHE A 19 -0.13 18.16 13.12
CA PHE A 19 -0.46 17.59 14.42
C PHE A 19 0.58 17.98 15.48
N GLU A 20 1.86 17.94 15.14
CA GLU A 20 2.97 18.37 16.01
C GLU A 20 2.90 19.86 16.35
N GLU A 21 2.46 20.70 15.41
CA GLU A 21 2.19 22.13 15.63
C GLU A 21 0.85 22.41 16.34
N GLY A 22 0.06 21.38 16.67
CA GLY A 22 -1.26 21.50 17.29
C GLY A 22 -2.34 22.08 16.38
N GLN A 23 -2.09 22.13 15.07
CA GLN A 23 -3.01 22.64 14.05
C GLN A 23 -4.01 21.58 13.56
N SER A 24 -3.83 20.31 13.94
CA SER A 24 -4.79 19.24 13.64
C SER A 24 -5.10 18.37 14.84
N THR A 25 -6.22 17.65 14.76
CA THR A 25 -6.72 16.82 15.86
C THR A 25 -6.17 15.41 15.78
N SER A 26 -6.16 14.69 16.91
CA SER A 26 -5.78 13.27 16.95
C SER A 26 -6.68 12.41 16.06
N PHE A 27 -7.92 12.84 15.79
CA PHE A 27 -8.82 12.14 14.88
C PHE A 27 -8.35 12.25 13.42
N ASP A 28 -8.04 13.46 12.96
CA ASP A 28 -7.56 13.71 11.59
C ASP A 28 -6.25 12.97 11.32
N PHE A 29 -5.31 13.02 12.27
CA PHE A 29 -4.06 12.28 12.21
C PHE A 29 -4.30 10.76 12.05
N ASN A 30 -5.18 10.17 12.86
CA ASN A 30 -5.51 8.75 12.75
C ASN A 30 -6.19 8.41 11.42
N GLN A 31 -7.02 9.30 10.89
CA GLN A 31 -7.66 9.10 9.59
C GLN A 31 -6.63 9.04 8.45
N VAL A 32 -5.67 9.97 8.43
CA VAL A 32 -4.61 9.97 7.40
C VAL A 32 -3.67 8.78 7.57
N LYS A 33 -3.34 8.40 8.81
CA LYS A 33 -2.58 7.19 9.11
C LYS A 33 -3.25 5.93 8.57
N ASN A 34 -4.55 5.77 8.79
CA ASN A 34 -5.29 4.61 8.29
C ASN A 34 -5.26 4.55 6.75
N ARG A 35 -5.42 5.69 6.07
CA ARG A 35 -5.34 5.76 4.61
C ARG A 35 -3.96 5.36 4.06
N LEU A 36 -2.88 5.71 4.77
CA LEU A 36 -1.53 5.28 4.41
C LEU A 36 -1.38 3.76 4.54
N VAL A 37 -1.82 3.18 5.66
CA VAL A 37 -1.79 1.74 5.91
C VAL A 37 -2.59 0.97 4.84
N ASP A 38 -3.78 1.46 4.49
CA ASP A 38 -4.59 0.85 3.43
C ASP A 38 -3.90 0.91 2.06
N ALA A 39 -3.21 2.02 1.75
CA ALA A 39 -2.46 2.17 0.50
C ALA A 39 -1.25 1.22 0.45
N GLU A 40 -0.54 1.02 1.57
CA GLU A 40 0.51 0.02 1.71
C GLU A 40 -0.01 -1.39 1.49
N ALA A 41 -1.09 -1.77 2.17
CA ALA A 41 -1.72 -3.09 2.02
C ALA A 41 -2.12 -3.37 0.57
N ASN A 42 -2.67 -2.37 -0.13
CA ASN A 42 -3.03 -2.47 -1.54
C ASN A 42 -1.80 -2.62 -2.46
N LEU A 43 -0.67 -1.97 -2.13
CA LEU A 43 0.58 -2.14 -2.87
C LEU A 43 1.10 -3.57 -2.75
N TYR A 44 1.14 -4.13 -1.53
CA TYR A 44 1.55 -5.51 -1.31
C TYR A 44 0.63 -6.51 -1.98
N ARG A 45 -0.70 -6.34 -1.82
CA ARG A 45 -1.69 -7.21 -2.46
C ARG A 45 -1.55 -7.18 -3.99
N GLY A 46 -1.31 -6.01 -4.57
CA GLY A 46 -1.03 -5.87 -6.00
C GLY A 46 0.21 -6.66 -6.45
N LYS A 47 1.29 -6.60 -5.67
CA LYS A 47 2.53 -7.35 -5.94
C LYS A 47 2.31 -8.86 -5.90
N PHE A 48 1.68 -9.37 -4.85
CA PHE A 48 1.41 -10.81 -4.71
C PHE A 48 0.39 -11.30 -5.74
N ASN A 49 -0.65 -10.52 -6.06
CA ASN A 49 -1.59 -10.88 -7.11
C ASN A 49 -0.92 -10.98 -8.48
N PHE A 50 0.03 -10.10 -8.79
CA PHE A 50 0.80 -10.20 -10.03
C PHE A 50 1.58 -11.51 -10.08
N ILE A 51 2.38 -11.80 -9.04
CA ILE A 51 3.15 -13.04 -8.93
C ILE A 51 2.24 -14.27 -9.06
N PHE A 52 1.14 -14.30 -8.30
CA PHE A 52 0.19 -15.39 -8.32
C PHE A 52 -0.41 -15.62 -9.72
N LYS A 53 -0.85 -14.55 -10.39
CA LYS A 53 -1.41 -14.65 -11.74
C LYS A 53 -0.37 -15.12 -12.76
N THR A 54 0.88 -14.68 -12.64
CA THR A 54 1.98 -15.17 -13.49
C THR A 54 2.22 -16.66 -13.27
N LYS A 55 2.34 -17.12 -12.01
CA LYS A 55 2.50 -18.55 -11.69
C LYS A 55 1.32 -19.40 -12.13
N LEU A 56 0.11 -18.87 -11.98
CA LEU A 56 -1.10 -19.52 -12.48
C LEU A 56 -1.09 -19.66 -14.01
N LEU A 57 -0.60 -18.66 -14.73
CA LEU A 57 -0.45 -18.73 -16.18
C LEU A 57 0.62 -19.75 -16.60
N GLU A 58 1.77 -19.76 -15.94
CA GLU A 58 2.84 -20.76 -16.13
C GLU A 58 2.30 -22.19 -15.95
N PHE A 59 1.46 -22.41 -14.94
CA PHE A 59 0.80 -23.69 -14.70
C PHE A 59 -0.09 -24.12 -15.88
N TYR A 60 -0.92 -23.22 -16.42
CA TYR A 60 -1.76 -23.55 -17.59
C TYR A 60 -0.95 -23.86 -18.85
N TYR A 61 0.28 -23.34 -18.97
CA TYR A 61 1.21 -23.67 -20.04
C TYR A 61 2.05 -24.93 -19.80
N GLY A 62 1.84 -25.64 -18.68
CA GLY A 62 2.56 -26.88 -18.36
C GLY A 62 4.00 -26.67 -17.86
N ILE A 63 4.35 -25.44 -17.47
CA ILE A 63 5.64 -25.15 -16.84
C ILE A 63 5.55 -25.53 -15.36
N PRO A 64 6.47 -26.35 -14.81
CA PRO A 64 6.45 -26.73 -13.41
C PRO A 64 6.64 -25.50 -12.51
N ILE A 65 5.78 -25.37 -11.49
CA ILE A 65 5.82 -24.26 -10.53
C ILE A 65 6.97 -24.52 -9.55
N ASN A 66 8.04 -23.72 -9.64
CA ASN A 66 9.04 -23.62 -8.58
C ASN A 66 8.72 -22.40 -7.68
N ILE A 67 8.66 -22.65 -6.38
CA ILE A 67 8.50 -21.64 -5.33
C ILE A 67 9.84 -21.62 -4.57
N ASP A 68 10.82 -20.91 -5.13
CA ASP A 68 12.05 -20.54 -4.43
C ASP A 68 11.88 -19.15 -3.79
#